data_AF-A0A932CRI0-F1
#
_entry.id   AF-A0A932CRI0-F1
#
_cell.length_a   1.000
_cell.length_b   1.000
_cell.length_c   1.000
_cell.angle_alpha   90.00
_cell.angle_beta   90.00
_cell.angle_gamma   90.00
#
_symmetry.space_group_name_H-M   'P 1'
#
loop_
_entity.id
_entity.type
_entity.pdbx_description
1 polymer ?
#
loop_
_entity_poly.entity_id
_entity_poly.type
_entity_poly.pdbx_seq_one_letter_code
_entity_poly.pdbx_strand_id
1 'polypeptide(L)'
;MEDPKESPERCSFSPEGRSGLSRRELLKAATFGAVAAASLGGWGGWSSVMAAPAAPPRRFSAVGRVVHARHPGVMVDPLRPDARIVREMMGRGLQELTGKGSLAQAWGALVTPEDVVGIKLNCTGGQHVSSHPAVVEAIIAGLRGAGVKEENILIWDRHPGRLEAVGYPLNLASKGVRCYPTESEA
;
A
#
# COMPACT_ATOMS: atom_id res chain seq x y z
N MET A 1 -40.57 -32.42 24.33
CA MET A 1 -40.16 -32.21 22.93
C MET A 1 -38.92 -31.35 23.00
N GLU A 2 -37.76 -32.01 23.11
CA GLU A 2 -36.46 -31.36 23.21
C GLU A 2 -36.00 -30.97 21.80
N ASP A 3 -35.62 -29.72 21.59
CA ASP A 3 -34.93 -29.29 20.37
C ASP A 3 -33.40 -29.36 20.56
N PRO A 4 -32.63 -29.80 19.56
CA PRO A 4 -31.26 -30.27 19.75
C PRO A 4 -30.24 -29.13 19.74
N LYS A 5 -29.21 -29.26 20.59
CA LYS A 5 -28.00 -28.44 20.61
C LYS A 5 -27.23 -28.60 19.30
N GLU A 6 -27.17 -27.56 18.49
CA GLU A 6 -26.27 -27.46 17.35
C GLU A 6 -24.91 -26.92 17.82
N SER A 7 -23.91 -27.80 17.85
CA SER A 7 -22.51 -27.48 18.15
C SER A 7 -21.78 -27.08 16.86
N PRO A 8 -21.06 -25.95 16.80
CA PRO A 8 -20.34 -25.56 15.60
C PRO A 8 -19.09 -26.43 15.42
N GLU A 9 -19.06 -27.20 14.33
CA GLU A 9 -17.89 -27.92 13.87
C GLU A 9 -16.76 -26.92 13.61
N ARG A 10 -15.71 -26.99 14.44
CA ARG A 10 -14.45 -26.31 14.18
C ARG A 10 -13.79 -27.00 12.99
N CYS A 11 -13.69 -26.31 11.86
CA CYS A 11 -12.81 -26.70 10.77
C CYS A 11 -11.35 -26.67 11.30
N SER A 12 -10.86 -27.83 11.72
CA SER A 12 -9.47 -28.03 12.14
C SER A 12 -8.60 -28.18 10.90
N PHE A 13 -7.78 -27.18 10.62
CA PHE A 13 -6.72 -27.29 9.62
C PHE A 13 -5.51 -28.00 10.24
N SER A 14 -5.31 -29.28 9.89
CA SER A 14 -4.07 -30.01 10.18
C SER A 14 -3.01 -29.66 9.13
N PRO A 15 -1.83 -29.15 9.51
CA PRO A 15 -0.76 -28.87 8.57
C PRO A 15 0.12 -30.11 8.42
N GLU A 16 -0.25 -31.04 7.53
CA GLU A 16 0.67 -32.08 7.10
C GLU A 16 1.30 -31.73 5.73
N GLY A 17 2.62 -31.62 5.75
CA GLY A 17 3.50 -32.09 4.68
C GLY A 17 3.45 -31.39 3.33
N ARG A 18 4.16 -30.25 3.20
CA ARG A 18 4.80 -29.91 1.92
C ARG A 18 6.26 -29.55 2.17
N SER A 19 7.13 -30.55 2.02
CA SER A 19 8.58 -30.37 1.95
C SER A 19 8.94 -29.74 0.60
N GLY A 20 9.00 -28.40 0.59
CA GLY A 20 9.55 -27.61 -0.49
C GLY A 20 10.13 -26.33 0.09
N LEU A 21 11.26 -25.86 -0.44
CA LEU A 21 11.89 -24.62 -0.02
C LEU A 21 10.85 -23.49 -0.02
N SER A 22 10.58 -22.92 1.16
CA SER A 22 9.65 -21.79 1.24
C SER A 22 10.21 -20.59 0.49
N ARG A 23 9.35 -19.66 0.05
CA ARG A 23 9.80 -18.40 -0.59
C ARG A 23 10.84 -17.66 0.26
N ARG A 24 10.75 -17.78 1.59
CA ARG A 24 11.69 -17.23 2.56
C ARG A 24 13.05 -17.95 2.57
N GLU A 25 13.09 -19.25 2.29
CA GLU A 25 14.32 -20.04 2.19
C GLU A 25 15.08 -19.72 0.89
N LEU A 26 14.37 -19.53 -0.23
CA LEU A 26 14.97 -19.15 -1.52
C LEU A 26 15.71 -17.80 -1.44
N LEU A 27 15.12 -16.81 -0.75
CA LEU A 27 15.74 -15.49 -0.57
C LEU A 27 17.01 -15.53 0.29
N LYS A 28 17.11 -16.48 1.23
CA LYS A 28 18.34 -16.69 2.01
C LYS A 28 19.44 -17.38 1.19
N ALA A 29 19.08 -18.19 0.19
CA ALA A 29 20.06 -18.87 -0.66
C ALA A 29 20.75 -17.91 -1.64
N ALA A 30 20.06 -16.85 -2.09
CA ALA A 30 20.61 -15.87 -3.03
C ALA A 30 21.75 -15.00 -2.45
N THR A 31 21.90 -14.91 -1.12
CA THR A 31 22.95 -14.10 -0.49
C THR A 31 24.34 -14.73 -0.49
N PHE A 32 24.50 -16.01 -0.86
CA PHE A 32 25.80 -16.70 -0.89
C PHE A 32 26.46 -16.79 -2.28
N GLY A 33 25.81 -16.33 -3.35
CA GLY A 33 26.28 -16.54 -4.74
C GLY A 33 27.18 -15.46 -5.36
N ALA A 34 27.46 -14.34 -4.68
CA ALA A 34 28.05 -13.14 -5.31
C ALA A 34 29.53 -12.84 -4.94
N VAL A 35 30.35 -13.83 -4.57
CA VAL A 35 31.76 -13.61 -4.18
C VAL A 35 32.79 -14.25 -5.12
N ALA A 36 32.41 -14.99 -6.17
CA ALA A 36 33.36 -15.81 -6.94
C ALA A 36 33.71 -15.31 -8.36
N ALA A 37 33.85 -13.99 -8.61
CA ALA A 37 34.34 -13.50 -9.91
C ALA A 37 35.13 -12.18 -9.81
N ALA A 38 36.25 -12.17 -9.08
CA ALA A 38 37.20 -11.06 -9.10
C ALA A 38 38.63 -11.54 -8.84
N SER A 39 39.14 -12.43 -9.68
CA SER A 39 40.56 -12.79 -9.64
C SER A 39 41.05 -13.41 -10.94
N LEU A 40 41.10 -12.64 -12.03
CA LEU A 40 42.11 -12.78 -13.09
C LEU A 40 42.20 -11.42 -13.82
N GLY A 41 43.40 -10.85 -13.86
CA GLY A 41 43.63 -9.45 -14.18
C GLY A 41 43.67 -9.09 -15.67
N GLY A 42 43.70 -7.78 -15.91
CA GLY A 42 43.98 -7.17 -17.20
C GLY A 42 43.89 -5.65 -17.08
N TRP A 43 45.05 -4.97 -17.08
CA TRP A 43 45.17 -3.52 -17.02
C TRP A 43 44.51 -2.83 -18.23
N GLY A 44 43.74 -1.77 -17.97
CA GLY A 44 43.17 -0.95 -19.04
C GLY A 44 42.16 0.09 -18.59
N GLY A 45 42.56 0.96 -17.66
CA GLY A 45 41.99 2.30 -17.51
C GLY A 45 40.51 2.41 -17.14
N TRP A 46 40.21 2.39 -15.84
CA TRP A 46 39.11 3.18 -15.29
C TRP A 46 39.68 4.12 -14.23
N SER A 47 39.71 5.41 -14.57
CA SER A 47 40.08 6.49 -13.68
C SER A 47 39.35 6.36 -12.35
N SER A 48 40.08 6.57 -11.27
CA SER A 48 39.57 6.68 -9.91
C SER A 48 38.53 7.80 -9.82
N VAL A 49 37.28 7.50 -10.11
CA VAL A 49 36.17 8.21 -9.50
C VAL A 49 36.24 7.77 -8.04
N MET A 50 36.76 8.66 -7.18
CA MET A 50 36.58 8.52 -5.74
C MET A 50 35.08 8.44 -5.51
N ALA A 51 34.57 7.20 -5.47
CA ALA A 51 33.20 6.93 -5.10
C ALA A 51 33.03 7.52 -3.71
N ALA A 52 32.30 8.63 -3.61
CA ALA A 52 31.76 9.08 -2.34
C ALA A 52 31.18 7.84 -1.66
N PRO A 53 31.49 7.58 -0.38
CA PRO A 53 31.06 6.34 0.27
C PRO A 53 29.56 6.23 0.04
N ALA A 54 29.18 5.23 -0.77
CA ALA A 54 27.79 4.94 -1.04
C ALA A 54 27.14 4.84 0.33
N ALA A 55 26.18 5.72 0.62
CA ALA A 55 25.46 5.69 1.88
C ALA A 55 25.07 4.23 2.13
N PRO A 56 25.36 3.67 3.32
CA PRO A 56 25.13 2.26 3.57
C PRO A 56 23.70 1.94 3.14
N PRO A 57 23.47 0.85 2.38
CA PRO A 57 22.12 0.51 1.94
C PRO A 57 21.25 0.57 3.18
N ARG A 58 20.21 1.40 3.15
CA ARG A 58 19.29 1.56 4.27
C ARG A 58 18.84 0.17 4.65
N ARG A 59 19.37 -0.35 5.76
CA ARG A 59 18.95 -1.64 6.29
C ARG A 59 17.51 -1.44 6.68
N PHE A 60 16.58 -1.86 5.83
CA PHE A 60 15.21 -2.06 6.27
C PHE A 60 15.32 -2.97 7.49
N SER A 61 14.85 -2.51 8.64
CA SER A 61 14.64 -3.37 9.80
C SER A 61 13.95 -4.63 9.28
N ALA A 62 14.51 -5.81 9.55
CA ALA A 62 13.96 -7.09 9.10
C ALA A 62 12.53 -7.34 9.63
N VAL A 63 12.05 -6.49 10.54
CA VAL A 63 10.69 -6.49 11.08
C VAL A 63 10.00 -5.19 10.66
N GLY A 64 8.98 -5.32 9.80
CA GLY A 64 8.08 -4.22 9.47
C GLY A 64 7.13 -3.91 10.64
N ARG A 65 6.81 -2.63 10.84
CA ARG A 65 5.80 -2.23 11.83
C ARG A 65 4.41 -2.41 11.22
N VAL A 66 3.51 -3.06 11.96
CA VAL A 66 2.11 -3.25 11.58
C VAL A 66 1.23 -2.55 12.62
N VAL A 67 0.25 -1.78 12.15
CA VAL A 67 -0.74 -1.12 12.98
C VAL A 67 -2.13 -1.58 12.56
N HIS A 68 -3.00 -1.83 13.52
CA HIS A 68 -4.39 -2.19 13.31
C HIS A 68 -5.30 -1.12 13.93
N ALA A 69 -6.09 -0.46 13.09
CA ALA A 69 -7.16 0.44 13.52
C ALA A 69 -8.52 -0.22 13.30
N ARG A 70 -9.38 -0.23 14.32
CA ARG A 70 -10.73 -0.79 14.28
C ARG A 70 -11.71 0.17 14.94
N HIS A 71 -12.92 0.28 14.38
CA HIS A 71 -14.04 0.96 15.03
C HIS A 71 -15.32 0.14 14.82
N PRO A 72 -16.06 -0.25 15.88
CA PRO A 72 -17.22 -1.14 15.76
C PRO A 72 -18.38 -0.51 14.97
N GLY A 73 -18.56 0.82 15.08
CA GLY A 73 -19.59 1.55 14.34
C GLY A 73 -19.15 2.07 12.97
N VAL A 74 -18.09 1.54 12.36
CA VAL A 74 -17.59 2.08 11.07
C VAL A 74 -18.58 1.83 9.92
N MET A 75 -19.39 0.78 9.97
CA MET A 75 -20.35 0.47 8.91
C MET A 75 -21.72 1.05 9.27
N VAL A 76 -22.29 1.87 8.38
CA VAL A 76 -23.69 2.35 8.47
C VAL A 76 -24.63 1.27 7.92
N ASP A 77 -24.20 0.58 6.86
CA ASP A 77 -24.83 -0.61 6.28
C ASP A 77 -23.73 -1.52 5.69
N PRO A 78 -24.03 -2.75 5.20
CA PRO A 78 -23.01 -3.74 4.81
C PRO A 78 -21.95 -3.29 3.79
N LEU A 79 -22.18 -2.21 3.04
CA LEU A 79 -21.26 -1.72 2.02
C LEU A 79 -20.95 -0.22 2.14
N ARG A 80 -21.59 0.48 3.08
CA ARG A 80 -21.39 1.92 3.29
C ARG A 80 -20.73 2.18 4.64
N PRO A 81 -19.41 2.44 4.68
CA PRO A 81 -18.75 2.93 5.87
C PRO A 81 -19.10 4.40 6.14
N ASP A 82 -19.14 4.79 7.41
CA ASP A 82 -19.18 6.19 7.85
C ASP A 82 -17.83 6.85 7.54
N ALA A 83 -17.83 7.79 6.60
CA ALA A 83 -16.64 8.48 6.15
C ALA A 83 -15.91 9.27 7.26
N ARG A 84 -16.63 9.78 8.27
CA ARG A 84 -16.02 10.46 9.42
C ARG A 84 -15.21 9.47 10.25
N ILE A 85 -15.79 8.31 10.55
CA ILE A 85 -15.12 7.26 11.31
C ILE A 85 -13.93 6.70 10.53
N VAL A 86 -14.04 6.53 9.22
CA VAL A 86 -12.91 6.13 8.36
C VAL A 86 -11.75 7.12 8.46
N ARG A 87 -12.02 8.43 8.41
CA ARG A 87 -10.96 9.46 8.60
C ARG A 87 -10.32 9.38 9.98
N GLU A 88 -11.09 9.16 11.04
CA GLU A 88 -10.57 9.00 12.40
C GLU A 88 -9.73 7.72 12.56
N MET A 89 -10.14 6.62 11.93
CA MET A 89 -9.38 5.37 11.90
C MET A 89 -8.06 5.53 11.14
N MET A 90 -8.10 6.14 9.95
CA MET A 90 -6.92 6.47 9.15
C MET A 90 -5.96 7.34 9.95
N GLY A 91 -6.49 8.39 10.59
CA GLY A 91 -5.70 9.31 11.39
C GLY A 91 -4.99 8.64 12.57
N ARG A 92 -5.68 7.79 13.31
CA ARG A 92 -5.08 7.01 14.42
C ARG A 92 -4.06 6.01 13.92
N GLY A 93 -4.37 5.28 12.84
CA GLY A 93 -3.48 4.29 12.25
C GLY A 93 -2.16 4.90 11.79
N LEU A 94 -2.20 6.05 11.12
CA LEU A 94 -1.01 6.76 10.66
C LEU A 94 -0.19 7.37 11.77
N GLN A 95 -0.83 7.97 12.79
CA GLN A 95 -0.11 8.50 13.95
C GLN A 95 0.65 7.40 14.68
N GLU A 96 0.02 6.24 14.92
CA GLU A 96 0.66 5.08 15.54
C GLU A 96 1.78 4.48 14.66
N LEU A 97 1.55 4.42 13.34
CA LEU A 97 2.53 3.89 12.38
C LEU A 97 3.79 4.74 12.33
N THR A 98 3.62 6.05 12.36
CA THR A 98 4.71 7.04 12.18
C THR A 98 5.28 7.57 13.50
N GLY A 99 4.59 7.34 14.63
CA GLY A 99 4.93 7.90 15.93
C GLY A 99 4.74 9.43 16.02
N LYS A 100 3.89 10.01 15.17
CA LYS A 100 3.66 11.47 15.12
C LYS A 100 2.40 11.85 15.90
N GLY A 101 2.41 13.07 16.46
CA GLY A 101 1.33 13.56 17.34
C GLY A 101 0.17 14.22 16.61
N SER A 102 0.24 14.36 15.30
CA SER A 102 -0.86 14.88 14.48
C SER A 102 -0.90 14.22 13.11
N LEU A 103 -2.07 14.24 12.46
CA LEU A 103 -2.25 13.65 11.14
C LEU A 103 -1.39 14.34 10.06
N ALA A 104 -1.27 15.67 10.12
CA ALA A 104 -0.42 16.42 9.18
C ALA A 104 1.06 16.03 9.32
N GLN A 105 1.56 15.88 10.55
CA GLN A 105 2.93 15.41 10.79
C GLN A 105 3.13 13.95 10.36
N ALA A 106 2.11 13.10 10.53
CA ALA A 106 2.16 11.70 10.11
C ALA A 106 2.26 11.58 8.58
N TRP A 107 1.42 12.30 7.83
CA TRP A 107 1.53 12.33 6.37
C TRP A 107 2.81 13.01 5.89
N GLY A 108 3.21 14.11 6.51
CA GLY A 108 4.48 14.80 6.21
C GLY A 108 5.74 13.98 6.53
N ALA A 109 5.61 12.87 7.27
CA ALA A 109 6.70 11.90 7.44
C ALA A 109 6.81 10.89 6.28
N LEU A 110 5.80 10.82 5.42
CA LEU A 110 5.70 9.88 4.29
C LEU A 110 5.83 10.56 2.92
N VAL A 111 5.39 11.81 2.81
CA VAL A 111 5.38 12.61 1.57
C VAL A 111 5.80 14.05 1.83
N THR A 112 6.24 14.76 0.79
CA THR A 112 6.48 16.21 0.80
C THR A 112 5.50 16.95 -0.14
N PRO A 113 5.31 18.27 0.01
CA PRO A 113 4.43 19.06 -0.86
C PRO A 113 4.76 18.98 -2.37
N GLU A 114 6.02 18.69 -2.71
CA GLU A 114 6.51 18.59 -4.08
C GLU A 114 6.27 17.22 -4.73
N ASP A 115 5.90 16.20 -3.93
CA ASP A 115 5.69 14.85 -4.43
C ASP A 115 4.52 14.77 -5.41
N VAL A 116 4.63 13.80 -6.33
CA VAL A 116 3.53 13.33 -7.17
C VAL A 116 3.15 11.93 -6.68
N VAL A 117 1.91 11.78 -6.20
CA VAL A 117 1.46 10.60 -5.45
C VAL A 117 0.40 9.83 -6.23
N GLY A 118 0.71 8.57 -6.56
CA GLY A 118 -0.23 7.64 -7.17
C GLY A 118 -0.98 6.78 -6.13
N ILE A 119 -2.31 6.80 -6.18
CA ILE A 119 -3.20 5.93 -5.40
C ILE A 119 -3.66 4.80 -6.32
N LYS A 120 -3.00 3.64 -6.18
CA LYS A 120 -3.40 2.42 -6.87
C LYS A 120 -4.70 1.88 -6.29
N LEU A 121 -5.72 1.77 -7.12
CA LEU A 121 -6.94 1.03 -6.78
C LEU A 121 -6.86 -0.42 -7.23
N ASN A 122 -7.75 -1.25 -6.70
CA ASN A 122 -8.11 -2.52 -7.31
C ASN A 122 -9.59 -2.45 -7.66
N CYS A 123 -9.91 -2.32 -8.94
CA CYS A 123 -11.30 -2.23 -9.43
C CYS A 123 -11.84 -3.57 -9.97
N THR A 124 -11.06 -4.65 -9.90
CA THR A 124 -11.37 -5.92 -10.60
C THR A 124 -12.59 -6.63 -10.02
N GLY A 125 -12.78 -6.56 -8.71
CA GLY A 125 -13.86 -7.25 -8.00
C GLY A 125 -15.20 -6.51 -7.96
N GLY A 126 -15.33 -5.40 -8.70
CA GLY A 126 -16.53 -4.56 -8.66
C GLY A 126 -16.73 -3.83 -7.33
N GLN A 127 -17.89 -3.18 -7.16
CA GLN A 127 -18.15 -2.26 -6.05
C GLN A 127 -17.96 -2.88 -4.65
N HIS A 128 -18.23 -4.17 -4.49
CA HIS A 128 -18.19 -4.84 -3.19
C HIS A 128 -16.78 -5.17 -2.69
N VAL A 129 -15.78 -5.22 -3.58
CA VAL A 129 -14.41 -5.67 -3.25
C VAL A 129 -13.35 -4.64 -3.67
N SER A 130 -13.77 -3.53 -4.25
CA SER A 130 -12.87 -2.44 -4.63
C SER A 130 -12.56 -1.52 -3.45
N SER A 131 -11.45 -0.79 -3.56
CA SER A 131 -11.12 0.26 -2.59
C SER A 131 -12.27 1.25 -2.46
N HIS A 132 -12.87 1.34 -1.27
CA HIS A 132 -14.06 2.16 -1.06
C HIS A 132 -13.72 3.66 -1.14
N PRO A 133 -14.54 4.50 -1.82
CA PRO A 133 -14.27 5.94 -1.96
C PRO A 133 -13.98 6.67 -0.64
N ALA A 134 -14.72 6.35 0.43
CA ALA A 134 -14.45 6.91 1.76
C ALA A 134 -13.01 6.73 2.27
N VAL A 135 -12.34 5.64 1.92
CA VAL A 135 -10.93 5.39 2.29
C VAL A 135 -9.99 6.22 1.42
N VAL A 136 -10.24 6.28 0.11
CA VAL A 136 -9.45 7.06 -0.83
C VAL A 136 -9.56 8.56 -0.52
N GLU A 137 -10.76 9.05 -0.21
CA GLU A 137 -10.97 10.42 0.23
C GLU A 137 -10.23 10.74 1.54
N ALA A 138 -10.15 9.78 2.48
CA ALA A 138 -9.36 9.96 3.69
C ALA A 138 -7.84 10.06 3.40
N ILE A 139 -7.35 9.33 2.39
CA ILE A 139 -5.96 9.44 1.91
C ILE A 139 -5.74 10.81 1.25
N ILE A 140 -6.61 11.21 0.33
CA ILE A 140 -6.53 12.50 -0.38
C ILE A 140 -6.53 13.67 0.61
N ALA A 141 -7.44 13.66 1.60
CA ALA A 141 -7.50 14.68 2.64
C ALA A 141 -6.19 14.74 3.45
N GLY A 142 -5.59 13.58 3.71
CA GLY A 142 -4.29 13.45 4.36
C GLY A 142 -3.14 14.05 3.56
N LEU A 143 -3.05 13.70 2.27
CA LEU A 143 -2.05 14.22 1.34
C LEU A 143 -2.17 15.75 1.19
N ARG A 144 -3.39 16.26 1.02
CA ARG A 144 -3.67 17.72 1.03
C ARG A 144 -3.20 18.36 2.34
N GLY A 145 -3.47 17.71 3.47
CA GLY A 145 -3.03 18.18 4.80
C GLY A 145 -1.50 18.21 4.98
N ALA A 146 -0.75 17.42 4.20
CA ALA A 146 0.71 17.48 4.12
C ALA A 146 1.22 18.47 3.07
N GLY A 147 0.34 19.18 2.37
CA GLY A 147 0.68 20.20 1.38
C GLY A 147 0.81 19.68 -0.06
N VAL A 148 0.52 18.40 -0.32
CA VAL A 148 0.53 17.87 -1.69
C VAL A 148 -0.58 18.54 -2.49
N LYS A 149 -0.20 19.12 -3.64
CA LYS A 149 -1.14 19.78 -4.57
C LYS A 149 -2.10 18.75 -5.16
N GLU A 150 -3.34 19.16 -5.44
CA GLU A 150 -4.37 18.23 -5.91
C GLU A 150 -4.02 17.63 -7.26
N GLU A 151 -3.49 18.45 -8.17
CA GLU A 151 -3.01 18.04 -9.49
C GLU A 151 -1.85 17.03 -9.42
N ASN A 152 -1.18 16.92 -8.27
CA ASN A 152 -0.13 15.95 -8.02
C ASN A 152 -0.65 14.64 -7.40
N ILE A 153 -1.95 14.51 -7.14
CA ILE A 153 -2.56 13.26 -6.64
C ILE A 153 -3.26 12.56 -7.81
N LEU A 154 -2.87 11.32 -8.08
CA LEU A 154 -3.38 10.52 -9.20
C LEU A 154 -4.03 9.23 -8.67
N ILE A 155 -5.34 9.11 -8.82
CA ILE A 155 -6.05 7.84 -8.68
C ILE A 155 -5.81 7.03 -9.95
N TRP A 156 -5.46 5.75 -9.80
CA TRP A 156 -5.09 4.92 -10.94
C TRP A 156 -5.61 3.49 -10.84
N ASP A 157 -6.22 3.01 -11.94
CA ASP A 157 -6.40 1.60 -12.26
C ASP A 157 -6.18 1.37 -13.76
N ARG A 158 -6.26 0.12 -14.21
CA ARG A 158 -5.98 -0.25 -15.59
C ARG A 158 -7.16 0.07 -16.54
N HIS A 159 -8.40 -0.17 -16.10
CA HIS A 159 -9.61 -0.16 -16.96
C HIS A 159 -10.51 1.05 -16.68
N PRO A 160 -10.84 1.90 -17.69
CA PRO A 160 -11.66 3.10 -17.49
C PRO A 160 -13.06 2.77 -16.96
N GLY A 161 -13.82 1.93 -17.67
CA GLY A 161 -15.18 1.58 -17.25
C GLY A 161 -15.26 0.90 -15.87
N ARG A 162 -14.19 0.25 -15.40
CA ARG A 162 -14.14 -0.29 -14.03
C ARG A 162 -13.90 0.76 -12.96
N LEU A 163 -13.09 1.79 -13.24
CA LEU A 163 -12.92 2.92 -12.33
C LEU A 163 -14.27 3.61 -12.10
N GLU A 164 -14.97 3.93 -13.19
CA GLU A 164 -16.27 4.60 -13.13
C GLU A 164 -17.32 3.73 -12.44
N ALA A 165 -17.39 2.44 -12.78
CA ALA A 165 -18.33 1.51 -12.17
C ALA A 165 -18.17 1.37 -10.65
N VAL A 166 -16.98 1.67 -10.11
CA VAL A 166 -16.71 1.59 -8.65
C VAL A 166 -16.63 2.96 -7.98
N GLY A 167 -17.15 4.00 -8.64
CA GLY A 167 -17.35 5.33 -8.05
C GLY A 167 -16.19 6.29 -8.22
N TYR A 168 -15.29 6.04 -9.18
CA TYR A 168 -14.19 6.94 -9.51
C TYR A 168 -14.36 7.49 -10.93
N PRO A 169 -15.08 8.61 -11.11
CA PRO A 169 -15.19 9.26 -12.41
C PRO A 169 -13.81 9.69 -12.89
N LEU A 170 -13.57 9.58 -14.21
CA LEU A 170 -12.28 9.96 -14.79
C LEU A 170 -12.07 11.48 -14.67
N ASN A 171 -10.85 11.88 -14.32
CA ASN A 171 -10.40 13.26 -14.37
C ASN A 171 -9.01 13.31 -14.99
N LEU A 172 -8.97 13.58 -16.29
CA LEU A 172 -7.72 13.66 -17.07
C LEU A 172 -7.20 15.10 -17.18
N ALA A 173 -7.90 16.07 -16.59
CA ALA A 173 -7.55 17.49 -16.66
C ALA A 173 -6.32 17.83 -15.81
N SER A 174 -5.81 19.04 -15.96
CA SER A 174 -4.68 19.57 -15.18
C SER A 174 -5.06 20.14 -13.81
N LYS A 175 -6.35 20.10 -13.45
CA LYS A 175 -6.86 20.65 -12.18
C LYS A 175 -7.55 19.57 -11.35
N GLY A 176 -7.42 19.70 -10.03
CA GLY A 176 -8.00 18.78 -9.06
C GLY A 176 -7.29 17.43 -9.01
N VAL A 177 -7.77 16.56 -8.13
CA VAL A 177 -7.29 15.17 -8.05
C VAL A 177 -7.60 14.45 -9.35
N ARG A 178 -6.58 13.87 -9.96
CA ARG A 178 -6.70 13.24 -11.28
C ARG A 178 -7.08 11.76 -11.12
N CYS A 179 -7.83 11.24 -12.08
CA CYS A 179 -8.21 9.82 -12.12
C CYS A 179 -7.93 9.30 -13.53
N TYR A 180 -6.91 8.44 -13.64
CA TYR A 180 -6.37 7.95 -14.92
C TYR A 180 -6.56 6.43 -15.07
N PRO A 181 -7.01 5.97 -16.24
CA PRO A 181 -6.82 4.60 -16.70
C PRO A 181 -5.46 4.46 -17.43
N THR A 182 -4.96 3.23 -17.58
CA THR A 182 -3.84 2.95 -18.51
C THR A 182 -4.33 2.53 -19.89
N GLU A 183 -5.47 1.85 -19.96
CA GLU A 183 -6.08 1.45 -21.22
C GLU A 183 -6.98 2.58 -21.76
N SER A 184 -7.06 2.69 -23.09
CA SER A 184 -8.06 3.54 -23.75
C SER A 184 -9.43 2.88 -23.69
N GLU A 185 -10.49 3.69 -23.82
CA GLU A 185 -11.81 3.19 -24.19
C GLU A 185 -11.67 2.37 -25.48
N ALA A 186 -12.10 1.11 -25.47
CA ALA A 186 -12.05 0.20 -26.62
C ALA A 186 -13.40 0.14 -27.32
#